data_AF-A0A944PFQ6-F1
#
_entry.id   AF-A0A944PFQ6-F1
#
_cell.length_a   1.000
_cell.length_b   1.000
_cell.length_c   1.000
_cell.angle_alpha   90.00
_cell.angle_beta   90.00
_cell.angle_gamma   90.00
#
_symmetry.space_group_name_H-M   'P 1'
#
loop_
_entity.id
_entity.type
_entity.pdbx_description
1 polymer ?
#
loop_
_entity_poly.entity_id
_entity_poly.type
_entity_poly.pdbx_seq_one_letter_code
_entity_poly.pdbx_strand_id
1 'polypeptide(L)'
;MTWRELSSYVQGLPPRARVRTALREGREEPTGEQVLLADVFDMLQHVNWTLQAVNVTDKSKAPKPPKSYPRWWVASASSKVPDAQRLERLERARERARDRKRQIQEGVIA
;
A
#
# COMPACT_ATOMS: atom_id res chain seq x y z
N MET A 1 9.43 -25.21 29.46
CA MET A 1 8.78 -24.04 28.86
C MET A 1 8.98 -24.10 27.36
N THR A 2 7.91 -24.20 26.58
CA THR A 2 7.98 -24.32 25.12
C THR A 2 7.90 -22.96 24.43
N TRP A 3 8.38 -22.87 23.18
CA TRP A 3 8.23 -21.66 22.38
C TRP A 3 6.75 -21.25 22.20
N ARG A 4 5.85 -22.24 22.14
CA ARG A 4 4.39 -22.02 22.10
C ARG A 4 3.88 -21.37 23.38
N GLU A 5 4.27 -21.86 24.55
CA GLU A 5 3.91 -21.26 25.83
C GLU A 5 4.42 -19.83 25.95
N LEU A 6 5.69 -19.58 25.60
CA LEU A 6 6.27 -18.23 25.60
C LEU A 6 5.48 -17.29 24.67
N SER A 7 5.12 -17.75 23.47
CA SER A 7 4.34 -16.95 22.51
C SER A 7 2.95 -16.58 23.04
N SER A 8 2.29 -17.51 23.73
CA SER A 8 0.99 -17.26 24.39
C SER A 8 1.10 -16.18 25.46
N TYR A 9 2.11 -16.27 26.34
CA TYR A 9 2.34 -15.25 27.37
C TYR A 9 2.62 -13.87 26.78
N VAL A 10 3.43 -13.80 25.72
CA VAL A 10 3.72 -12.53 25.03
C VAL A 10 2.46 -11.94 24.38
N GLN A 11 1.60 -12.77 23.78
CA GLN A 11 0.33 -12.30 23.19
C GLN A 11 -0.70 -11.86 24.24
N GLY A 12 -0.64 -12.42 25.46
CA GLY A 12 -1.47 -12.01 26.58
C GLY A 12 -1.10 -10.67 27.20
N LEU A 13 0.09 -10.12 26.90
CA LEU A 13 0.49 -8.79 27.37
C LEU A 13 -0.32 -7.68 26.69
N PRO A 14 -0.51 -6.50 27.31
CA PRO A 14 -1.18 -5.39 26.64
C PRO A 14 -0.44 -4.99 25.34
N PRO A 15 -1.12 -4.47 24.30
CA PRO A 15 -0.51 -4.12 23.00
C PRO A 15 0.66 -3.14 23.09
N ARG A 16 0.69 -2.33 24.16
CA ARG A 16 1.76 -1.35 24.47
C ARG A 16 2.87 -1.90 25.36
N ALA A 17 2.88 -3.20 25.65
CA ALA A 17 3.94 -3.79 26.44
C ALA A 17 5.27 -3.71 25.68
N ARG A 18 6.33 -3.23 26.36
CA ARG A 18 7.66 -3.06 25.78
C ARG A 18 8.17 -4.31 25.05
N VAL A 19 7.84 -5.50 25.55
CA VAL A 19 8.20 -6.79 24.94
C VAL A 19 7.54 -6.99 23.58
N ARG A 20 6.24 -6.69 23.44
CA ARG A 20 5.53 -6.77 22.15
C ARG A 20 6.07 -5.76 21.15
N THR A 21 6.29 -4.53 21.59
CA THR A 21 6.89 -3.47 20.76
C THR A 21 8.29 -3.84 20.29
N ALA A 22 9.14 -4.41 21.16
CA ALA A 22 10.49 -4.84 20.82
C ALA A 22 10.49 -5.96 19.76
N LEU A 23 9.57 -6.93 19.86
CA LEU A 23 9.40 -8.00 18.87
C LEU A 23 8.91 -7.49 17.51
N ARG A 24 8.35 -6.27 17.47
CA ARG A 24 7.78 -5.64 16.27
C ARG A 24 8.67 -4.53 15.72
N GLU A 25 9.99 -4.64 15.89
CA GLU A 25 10.97 -3.65 15.42
C GLU A 25 10.73 -2.25 16.02
N GLY A 26 10.22 -2.17 17.24
CA GLY A 26 9.90 -0.90 17.90
C GLY A 26 8.55 -0.30 17.50
N ARG A 27 7.75 -0.97 16.66
CA ARG A 27 6.43 -0.48 16.25
C ARG A 27 5.38 -0.86 17.28
N GLU A 28 4.53 0.09 17.63
CA GLU A 28 3.38 -0.19 18.48
C GLU A 28 2.41 -1.16 17.79
N GLU A 29 1.68 -1.92 18.59
CA GLU A 29 0.56 -2.70 18.06
C GLU A 29 -0.73 -1.89 18.16
N PRO A 30 -1.58 -1.94 17.13
CA PRO A 30 -2.86 -1.27 17.18
C PRO A 30 -3.73 -1.93 18.25
N THR A 31 -4.60 -1.15 18.88
CA THR A 31 -5.63 -1.73 19.73
C THR A 31 -6.71 -2.40 18.87
N GLY A 32 -7.46 -3.34 19.45
CA GLY A 32 -8.57 -3.99 18.75
C GLY A 32 -9.61 -2.97 18.23
N GLU A 33 -9.87 -1.92 19.02
CA GLU A 33 -10.75 -0.81 18.62
C GLU A 33 -10.23 -0.08 17.38
N GLN A 34 -8.93 0.21 17.30
CA GLN A 34 -8.35 0.87 16.12
C GLN A 34 -8.48 0.02 14.86
N VAL A 35 -8.33 -1.29 14.99
CA VAL A 35 -8.51 -2.23 13.87
C VAL A 35 -9.97 -2.23 13.42
N LEU A 36 -10.92 -2.37 14.36
CA LEU A 36 -12.34 -2.37 14.06
C LEU A 36 -12.81 -1.05 13.44
N LEU A 37 -12.35 0.09 13.96
CA LEU A 37 -12.68 1.40 13.40
C LEU A 37 -12.16 1.56 11.97
N ALA A 38 -10.97 1.06 11.66
CA ALA A 38 -10.45 1.07 10.30
C ALA A 38 -11.31 0.21 9.35
N ASP A 39 -11.76 -0.98 9.79
CA ASP A 39 -12.65 -1.84 9.01
C ASP A 39 -14.01 -1.20 8.76
N VAL A 40 -14.60 -0.60 9.80
CA VAL A 40 -15.89 0.11 9.71
C VAL A 40 -15.78 1.30 8.75
N PHE A 41 -14.68 2.06 8.82
CA PHE A 41 -14.44 3.18 7.93
C PHE A 41 -14.33 2.72 6.46
N ASP A 42 -13.58 1.65 6.19
CA ASP A 42 -13.42 1.07 4.85
C ASP A 42 -14.78 0.60 4.28
N MET A 43 -15.61 -0.03 5.11
CA MET A 43 -16.96 -0.44 4.74
C MET A 43 -17.86 0.75 4.40
N LEU A 44 -17.89 1.78 5.25
CA LEU A 44 -18.71 2.97 5.01
C LEU A 44 -18.29 3.69 3.72
N GLN A 45 -16.99 3.79 3.44
CA GLN A 45 -16.51 4.34 2.18
C GLN A 45 -16.96 3.53 0.97
N HIS A 46 -16.90 2.20 1.06
CA HIS A 46 -17.36 1.32 -0.02
C HIS A 46 -18.86 1.45 -0.25
N VAL A 47 -19.69 1.47 0.81
CA VAL A 47 -21.14 1.65 0.66
C VAL A 47 -21.46 3.01 0.02
N ASN A 48 -20.78 4.07 0.44
CA ASN A 48 -20.99 5.38 -0.19
C ASN A 48 -20.59 5.37 -1.67
N TRP A 49 -19.46 4.74 -2.00
CA TRP A 49 -19.01 4.60 -3.38
C TRP A 49 -19.98 3.77 -4.23
N THR A 50 -20.51 2.65 -3.73
CA THR A 50 -21.48 1.84 -4.48
C THR A 50 -22.76 2.61 -4.74
N LEU A 51 -23.27 3.33 -3.73
CA LEU A 51 -24.43 4.22 -3.91
C LEU A 51 -24.18 5.31 -4.95
N GLN A 52 -22.99 5.90 -4.96
CA GLN A 52 -22.62 6.88 -5.98
C GLN A 52 -22.52 6.23 -7.36
N ALA A 53 -21.88 5.06 -7.46
CA ALA A 53 -21.66 4.34 -8.71
C ALA A 53 -22.96 3.89 -9.38
N VAL A 54 -23.96 3.45 -8.61
CA VAL A 54 -25.28 3.04 -9.12
C VAL A 54 -26.07 4.23 -9.67
N ASN A 55 -25.86 5.43 -9.13
CA ASN A 55 -26.56 6.64 -9.53
C ASN A 55 -25.89 7.39 -10.70
N VAL A 56 -24.84 6.83 -11.31
CA VAL A 56 -24.15 7.43 -12.45
C VAL A 56 -24.93 7.14 -13.73
N THR A 57 -25.30 8.17 -14.47
CA THR A 57 -25.91 8.02 -15.79
C THR A 57 -24.87 7.54 -16.80
N ASP A 58 -25.26 6.71 -17.78
CA ASP A 58 -24.38 6.04 -18.76
C ASP A 58 -23.39 6.95 -19.52
N LYS A 59 -23.64 8.27 -19.53
CA LYS A 59 -22.78 9.27 -20.18
C LYS A 59 -21.70 9.86 -19.27
N SER A 60 -21.71 9.53 -17.98
CA SER A 60 -20.77 10.06 -16.98
C SER A 60 -19.77 9.01 -16.52
N LYS A 61 -18.52 9.43 -16.26
CA LYS A 61 -17.47 8.51 -15.80
C LYS A 61 -17.81 8.01 -14.40
N ALA A 62 -17.88 6.69 -14.23
CA ALA A 62 -18.08 6.07 -12.92
C ALA A 62 -17.01 6.54 -11.91
N PRO A 63 -17.38 6.78 -10.64
CA PRO A 63 -16.45 7.17 -9.61
C PRO A 63 -15.42 6.07 -9.37
N LYS A 64 -14.18 6.47 -9.09
CA LYS A 64 -13.13 5.52 -8.73
C LYS A 64 -13.40 4.92 -7.35
N PRO A 65 -13.05 3.64 -7.13
CA PRO A 65 -13.19 3.03 -5.81
C PRO A 65 -12.34 3.77 -4.77
N PRO A 66 -12.82 3.87 -3.52
CA PRO A 66 -12.13 4.56 -2.45
C PRO A 66 -10.84 3.81 -2.08
N LYS A 67 -9.84 4.57 -1.61
CA LYS A 67 -8.63 3.98 -1.04
C LYS A 67 -8.92 3.54 0.38
N SER A 68 -8.41 2.37 0.77
CA SER A 68 -8.54 1.90 2.15
C SER A 68 -7.87 2.85 3.14
N TYR A 69 -8.36 2.81 4.38
CA TYR A 69 -7.81 3.49 5.53
C TYR A 69 -6.33 3.11 5.69
N PRO A 70 -5.43 4.08 5.90
CA PRO A 70 -4.01 3.80 6.06
C PRO A 70 -3.76 3.02 7.36
N ARG A 71 -3.45 1.72 7.22
CA ARG A 71 -3.11 0.84 8.34
C ARG A 71 -1.62 0.84 8.58
N TRP A 72 -1.15 1.74 9.44
CA TRP A 72 0.28 1.88 9.80
C TRP A 72 0.88 0.61 10.43
N TRP A 73 0.02 -0.25 11.00
CA TRP A 73 0.39 -1.52 11.60
C TRP A 73 0.46 -2.70 10.63
N VAL A 74 -0.10 -2.56 9.43
CA VAL A 74 0.09 -3.55 8.37
C VAL A 74 1.47 -3.25 7.79
N ALA A 75 2.36 -4.24 7.81
CA ALA A 75 3.62 -4.11 7.10
C ALA A 75 3.27 -3.78 5.65
N SER A 76 3.47 -2.51 5.25
CA SER A 76 3.38 -2.12 3.85
C SER A 76 4.29 -3.09 3.14
N ALA A 77 3.74 -3.88 2.21
CA ALA A 77 4.54 -4.79 1.40
C ALA A 77 5.78 -4.00 1.01
N SER A 78 6.94 -4.44 1.53
CA SER A 78 8.25 -3.82 1.36
C SER A 78 8.26 -3.17 -0.01
N SER A 79 8.57 -1.87 -0.08
CA SER A 79 8.84 -1.20 -1.35
C SER A 79 9.82 -2.11 -2.07
N LYS A 80 9.32 -2.96 -2.97
CA LYS A 80 10.12 -4.02 -3.59
C LYS A 80 11.32 -3.26 -4.14
N VAL A 81 12.50 -3.55 -3.62
CA VAL A 81 13.75 -3.06 -4.21
C VAL A 81 13.57 -3.32 -5.70
N PRO A 82 13.56 -2.26 -6.53
CA PRO A 82 13.13 -2.42 -7.91
C PRO A 82 14.04 -3.48 -8.53
N ASP A 83 13.40 -4.58 -8.94
CA ASP A 83 14.05 -5.74 -9.54
C ASP A 83 15.08 -5.25 -10.57
N ALA A 84 16.31 -5.78 -10.55
CA ALA A 84 17.40 -5.25 -11.38
C ALA A 84 16.98 -5.18 -12.86
N GLN A 85 16.20 -6.17 -13.31
CA GLN A 85 15.61 -6.21 -14.65
C GLN A 85 14.63 -5.06 -14.93
N ARG A 86 13.90 -4.57 -13.92
CA ARG A 86 12.99 -3.42 -14.03
C ARG A 86 13.78 -2.12 -14.18
N LEU A 87 14.91 -1.99 -13.48
CA LEU A 87 15.80 -0.83 -13.61
C LEU A 87 16.42 -0.77 -15.01
N GLU A 88 16.97 -1.87 -15.51
CA GLU A 88 17.54 -1.95 -16.86
C GLU A 88 16.51 -1.60 -17.96
N ARG A 89 15.26 -2.06 -17.82
CA ARG A 89 14.19 -1.72 -18.75
C ARG A 89 13.88 -0.22 -18.76
N LEU A 90 13.91 0.42 -17.59
CA LEU A 90 13.68 1.86 -17.47
C LEU A 90 14.85 2.66 -18.06
N GLU A 91 16.08 2.20 -17.89
CA GLU A 91 17.27 2.84 -18.46
C GLU A 91 17.28 2.76 -19.99
N ARG A 92 17.06 1.57 -20.57
CA ARG A 92 16.93 1.41 -22.03
C ARG A 92 15.78 2.22 -22.63
N ALA A 93 14.70 2.44 -21.87
CA ALA A 93 13.61 3.31 -22.32
C ALA A 93 14.03 4.79 -22.32
N ARG A 94 14.79 5.22 -21.31
CA ARG A 94 15.33 6.59 -21.22
C ARG A 94 16.37 6.86 -22.30
N GLU A 95 17.22 5.90 -22.62
CA GLU A 95 18.21 6.02 -23.71
C GLU A 95 17.52 6.22 -25.06
N ARG A 96 16.56 5.35 -25.40
CA ARG A 96 15.77 5.49 -26.63
C ARG A 96 15.04 6.84 -26.72
N ALA A 97 14.55 7.36 -25.60
CA ALA A 97 13.92 8.68 -25.57
C ALA A 97 14.93 9.83 -25.81
N ARG A 98 16.17 9.70 -25.33
CA ARG A 98 17.24 10.67 -25.59
C ARG A 98 17.70 10.61 -27.03
N ASP A 99 17.88 9.40 -27.57
CA ASP A 99 18.30 9.21 -28.95
C ASP A 99 17.27 9.75 -29.93
N ARG A 100 15.99 9.47 -29.68
CA ARG A 100 14.90 10.05 -30.48
C ARG A 100 14.88 11.57 -30.39
N LYS A 101 15.12 12.16 -29.21
CA LYS A 101 15.23 13.63 -29.06
C LYS A 101 16.39 14.20 -29.87
N ARG A 102 17.55 13.53 -29.88
CA ARG A 102 18.71 13.93 -30.68
C ARG A 102 18.41 13.82 -32.16
N GLN A 103 17.82 12.72 -32.61
CA GLN A 103 17.42 12.52 -34.00
C GLN A 103 16.40 13.55 -34.50
N ILE A 104 15.48 14.00 -33.63
CA ILE A 104 14.56 15.09 -33.93
C ILE A 104 15.31 16.43 -34.03
N GLN A 105 16.24 16.70 -33.12
CA GLN A 105 17.05 17.94 -33.13
C GLN A 105 17.99 18.01 -34.33
N GLU A 106 18.55 16.88 -34.76
CA GLU A 106 19.42 16.74 -35.92
C GLU A 106 18.61 16.65 -37.24
N GLY A 107 17.28 16.63 -37.18
CA GLY A 107 16.40 16.62 -38.35
C GLY A 107 16.36 15.29 -39.12
N VAL A 108 16.85 14.20 -38.52
CA VAL A 108 16.88 12.85 -39.12
C VAL A 108 15.49 12.21 -39.10
N ILE A 109 14.66 12.56 -38.12
CA ILE A 109 13.31 12.02 -37.93
C ILE A 109 12.37 13.17 -37.56
N ALA A 110 11.21 13.26 -38.24
CA ALA A 110 10.16 14.25 -37.98
C ALA A 110 9.09 13.72 -37.00
#